data_AF-A0A166ISX7-F1
#
_entry.id   AF-A0A166ISX7-F1
#
_cell.length_a   1.000
_cell.length_b   1.000
_cell.length_c   1.000
_cell.angle_alpha   90.00
_cell.angle_beta   90.00
_cell.angle_gamma   90.00
#
_symmetry.space_group_name_H-M   'P 1'
#
loop_
_entity.id
_entity.type
_entity.pdbx_description
1 polymer ?
#
loop_
_entity_poly.entity_id
_entity_poly.type
_entity_poly.pdbx_seq_one_letter_code
_entity_poly.pdbx_strand_id
1 'polypeptide(L)'
;MKNSNLIKKSDFIKPNYPLDFSKLEICLYFSPGGKVAIIGSIDNNYVTWFSVSDYSDIEGNSEVFDLLFQKSLRQVASRYTVFYWNGDYPKVDNWYSKKINLDFNGLIYQALDEEKPYYWKPLVAQEVAKEVKKYFLLMRKRADLRAEHYQPILKSWLNKLYVAQEESGAFAYQRLENVLIPLINKENYLLLANDDTIRQSYIQVKKLLKSLYNDYQTAIR
;
A
#
# COMPACT_ATOMS: atom_id res chain seq x y z
N MET A 1 -4.36 16.03 -22.09
CA MET A 1 -3.58 15.54 -20.94
C MET A 1 -3.93 16.36 -19.70
N LYS A 2 -4.85 15.88 -18.85
CA LYS A 2 -5.01 16.45 -17.51
C LYS A 2 -3.94 15.81 -16.62
N ASN A 3 -3.12 16.63 -15.96
CA ASN A 3 -2.06 16.25 -15.04
C ASN A 3 -2.51 15.15 -14.07
N SER A 4 -2.17 13.89 -14.35
CA SER A 4 -2.45 12.74 -13.49
C SER A 4 -1.40 12.57 -12.39
N ASN A 5 -0.17 13.07 -12.59
CA ASN A 5 0.86 13.07 -11.56
C ASN A 5 0.65 14.24 -10.59
N LEU A 6 0.44 13.90 -9.32
CA LEU A 6 0.27 14.81 -8.19
C LEU A 6 1.60 15.26 -7.58
N ILE A 7 2.73 14.75 -8.07
CA ILE A 7 4.07 15.27 -7.71
C ILE A 7 4.30 16.56 -8.49
N LYS A 8 4.47 17.67 -7.79
CA LYS A 8 4.72 18.98 -8.41
C LYS A 8 6.19 19.07 -8.81
N LYS A 9 6.49 19.93 -9.79
CA LYS A 9 7.89 20.19 -10.20
C LYS A 9 8.78 20.66 -9.04
N SER A 10 8.20 21.38 -8.08
CA SER A 10 8.86 21.83 -6.85
C SER A 10 9.26 20.69 -5.91
N ASP A 11 8.63 19.53 -6.03
CA ASP A 11 8.84 18.38 -5.14
C ASP A 11 9.95 17.46 -5.64
N PHE A 12 10.41 17.67 -6.88
CA PHE A 12 11.49 16.88 -7.45
C PHE A 12 12.82 17.25 -6.82
N ILE A 13 13.58 16.21 -6.45
CA ILE A 13 14.85 16.34 -5.78
C ILE A 13 15.95 15.60 -6.55
N LYS A 14 17.19 16.01 -6.31
CA LYS A 14 18.36 15.25 -6.73
C LYS A 14 18.62 14.15 -5.68
N PRO A 15 18.63 12.85 -6.07
CA PRO A 15 18.98 11.77 -5.16
C PRO A 15 20.38 11.95 -4.57
N ASN A 16 20.59 11.50 -3.34
CA ASN A 16 21.91 11.50 -2.70
C ASN A 16 22.75 10.25 -3.04
N TYR A 17 22.19 9.29 -3.77
CA TYR A 17 22.88 8.13 -4.34
C TYR A 17 22.34 7.77 -5.73
N PRO A 18 23.10 7.04 -6.56
CA PRO A 18 22.62 6.59 -7.87
C PRO A 18 21.37 5.71 -7.77
N LEU A 19 20.36 5.99 -8.59
CA LEU A 19 19.11 5.22 -8.63
C LEU A 19 19.09 4.20 -9.76
N ASP A 20 18.54 3.03 -9.48
CA ASP A 20 18.32 1.98 -10.47
C ASP A 20 16.87 2.01 -10.97
N PHE A 21 16.64 2.75 -12.05
CA PHE A 21 15.32 2.89 -12.66
C PHE A 21 14.77 1.61 -13.30
N SER A 22 15.57 0.54 -13.38
CA SER A 22 15.07 -0.77 -13.85
C SER A 22 14.16 -1.44 -12.82
N LYS A 23 14.32 -1.08 -11.53
CA LYS A 23 13.61 -1.65 -10.36
C LYS A 23 12.31 -0.92 -9.99
N LEU A 24 11.64 -0.30 -10.96
CA LEU A 24 10.37 0.37 -10.71
C LEU A 24 9.36 -0.59 -10.04
N GLU A 25 8.94 -0.24 -8.83
CA GLU A 25 7.89 -0.91 -8.08
C GLU A 25 6.58 -0.14 -8.21
N ILE A 26 5.47 -0.85 -8.39
CA ILE A 26 4.15 -0.23 -8.48
C ILE A 26 3.32 -0.70 -7.29
N CYS A 27 2.89 0.25 -6.47
CA CYS A 27 2.05 0.02 -5.31
C CYS A 27 0.70 0.70 -5.49
N LEU A 28 -0.36 -0.06 -5.25
CA LEU A 28 -1.73 0.39 -5.22
C LEU A 28 -2.13 0.65 -3.78
N TYR A 29 -2.84 1.75 -3.54
CA TYR A 29 -3.44 2.09 -2.26
C TYR A 29 -4.93 2.35 -2.49
N PHE A 30 -5.79 1.65 -1.77
CA PHE A 30 -7.24 1.71 -1.94
C PHE A 30 -7.89 2.36 -0.73
N SER A 31 -8.65 3.42 -0.97
CA SER A 31 -9.45 4.07 0.06
C SER A 31 -10.78 3.34 0.25
N PRO A 32 -11.38 3.36 1.45
CA PRO A 32 -12.73 2.82 1.66
C PRO A 32 -13.80 3.54 0.80
N GLY A 33 -13.53 4.79 0.42
CA GLY A 33 -14.40 5.59 -0.43
C GLY A 33 -14.33 5.26 -1.93
N GLY A 34 -13.53 4.27 -2.35
CA GLY A 34 -13.41 3.92 -3.77
C GLY A 34 -12.42 4.79 -4.56
N LYS A 35 -11.44 5.39 -3.89
CA LYS A 35 -10.29 5.96 -4.59
C LYS A 35 -9.17 4.93 -4.66
N VAL A 36 -8.39 4.98 -5.74
CA VAL A 36 -7.13 4.25 -5.87
C VAL A 36 -6.00 5.25 -6.06
N ALA A 37 -4.97 5.10 -5.24
CA ALA A 37 -3.68 5.76 -5.39
C ALA A 37 -2.73 4.78 -6.11
N ILE A 38 -2.14 5.21 -7.22
CA ILE A 38 -1.13 4.45 -7.96
C ILE A 38 0.22 5.13 -7.72
N ILE A 39 1.16 4.38 -7.16
CA ILE A 39 2.47 4.90 -6.75
C ILE A 39 3.57 4.11 -7.45
N GLY A 40 4.36 4.80 -8.26
CA GLY A 40 5.59 4.27 -8.84
C GLY A 40 6.79 4.65 -7.95
N SER A 41 7.46 3.66 -7.37
CA SER A 41 8.64 3.86 -6.49
C SER A 41 9.87 3.22 -7.11
N ILE A 42 11.03 3.87 -6.99
CA ILE A 42 12.30 3.27 -7.42
C ILE A 42 12.91 2.46 -6.29
N ASP A 43 12.72 2.92 -5.05
CA ASP A 43 13.12 2.25 -3.82
C ASP A 43 12.27 2.74 -2.64
N ASN A 44 12.73 2.48 -1.41
CA ASN A 44 12.06 2.86 -0.17
C ASN A 44 12.01 4.38 0.08
N ASN A 45 12.85 5.17 -0.59
CA ASN A 45 13.03 6.59 -0.34
C ASN A 45 12.50 7.48 -1.46
N TYR A 46 12.47 6.98 -2.70
CA TYR A 46 12.20 7.77 -3.89
C TYR A 46 10.98 7.29 -4.67
N VAL A 47 10.05 8.22 -4.91
CA VAL A 47 8.83 8.02 -5.69
C VAL A 47 8.95 8.80 -6.99
N THR A 48 8.64 8.16 -8.13
CA THR A 48 8.66 8.79 -9.44
C THR A 48 7.26 9.18 -9.93
N TRP A 49 6.23 8.56 -9.37
CA TRP A 49 4.84 8.83 -9.74
C TRP A 49 3.89 8.71 -8.55
N PHE A 50 2.92 9.61 -8.48
CA PHE A 50 1.78 9.51 -7.57
C PHE A 50 0.53 10.05 -8.27
N SER A 51 -0.50 9.23 -8.40
CA SER A 51 -1.81 9.66 -8.91
C SER A 51 -2.92 9.11 -8.03
N VAL A 52 -4.04 9.83 -7.97
CA VAL A 52 -5.26 9.37 -7.28
C VAL A 52 -6.47 9.55 -8.20
N SER A 53 -7.26 8.50 -8.34
CA SER A 53 -8.42 8.41 -9.23
C SER A 53 -9.50 7.53 -8.60
N ASP A 54 -10.67 7.42 -9.24
CA ASP A 54 -11.64 6.39 -8.87
C ASP A 54 -11.16 5.00 -9.32
N TYR A 55 -11.39 3.98 -8.49
CA TYR A 55 -11.04 2.59 -8.86
C TYR A 55 -11.74 2.13 -10.15
N SER A 56 -12.87 2.77 -10.49
CA SER A 56 -13.67 2.47 -11.67
C SER A 56 -13.25 3.24 -12.93
N ASP A 57 -12.35 4.21 -12.82
CA ASP A 57 -11.80 4.97 -13.95
C ASP A 57 -10.78 4.12 -14.71
N ILE A 58 -11.28 3.21 -15.54
CA ILE A 58 -10.43 2.25 -16.28
C ILE A 58 -9.51 2.98 -17.26
N GLU A 59 -10.01 4.03 -17.91
CA GLU A 59 -9.25 4.79 -18.92
C GLU A 59 -8.11 5.57 -18.25
N GLY A 60 -8.41 6.40 -17.25
CA GLY A 60 -7.40 7.18 -16.54
C GLY A 60 -6.37 6.29 -15.82
N ASN A 61 -6.80 5.18 -15.23
CA ASN A 61 -5.87 4.23 -14.61
C ASN A 61 -5.00 3.50 -15.65
N SER A 62 -5.55 3.16 -16.82
CA SER A 62 -4.79 2.55 -17.91
C SER A 62 -3.69 3.49 -18.39
N GLU A 63 -4.00 4.77 -18.61
CA GLU A 63 -2.98 5.76 -19.02
C GLU A 63 -1.82 5.85 -18.03
N VAL A 64 -2.13 5.82 -16.72
CA VAL A 64 -1.10 5.81 -15.66
C VAL A 64 -0.24 4.55 -15.74
N PHE A 65 -0.84 3.38 -15.89
CA PHE A 65 -0.09 2.12 -16.01
C PHE A 65 0.79 2.10 -17.25
N ASP A 66 0.29 2.55 -18.41
CA ASP A 66 1.09 2.64 -19.64
C ASP A 66 2.33 3.50 -19.44
N LEU A 67 2.20 4.66 -18.79
CA LEU A 67 3.33 5.54 -18.47
C LEU A 67 4.36 4.87 -17.56
N LEU A 68 3.90 4.16 -16.53
CA LEU A 68 4.77 3.44 -15.61
C LEU A 68 5.51 2.29 -16.31
N PHE A 69 4.82 1.54 -17.17
CA PHE A 69 5.37 0.38 -17.89
C PHE A 69 6.41 0.77 -18.93
N GLN A 70 6.28 1.95 -19.53
CA GLN A 70 7.29 2.51 -20.43
C GLN A 70 8.63 2.84 -19.72
N LYS A 71 8.65 2.92 -18.38
CA LYS A 71 9.83 3.23 -17.55
C LYS A 71 10.59 4.48 -18.03
N SER A 72 9.88 5.47 -18.57
CA SER A 72 10.45 6.71 -19.10
C SER A 72 10.66 7.79 -18.02
N LEU A 73 10.07 7.60 -16.85
CA LEU A 73 10.16 8.55 -15.74
C LEU A 73 11.57 8.50 -15.10
N ARG A 74 12.17 9.69 -14.95
CA ARG A 74 13.53 9.88 -14.40
C ARG A 74 13.60 10.87 -13.25
N GLN A 75 12.54 11.64 -13.03
CA GLN A 75 12.44 12.57 -11.92
C GLN A 75 11.84 11.85 -10.70
N VAL A 76 12.32 12.19 -9.52
CA VAL A 76 11.86 11.58 -8.27
C VAL A 76 11.61 12.64 -7.20
N ALA A 77 10.66 12.36 -6.33
CA ALA A 77 10.41 13.08 -5.09
C ALA A 77 10.68 12.17 -3.89
N SER A 78 10.88 12.77 -2.72
CA SER A 78 11.00 11.97 -1.49
C SER A 78 9.67 11.29 -1.17
N ARG A 79 9.72 10.02 -0.79
CA ARG A 79 8.53 9.26 -0.35
C ARG A 79 7.84 9.94 0.82
N TYR A 80 8.62 10.54 1.73
CA TYR A 80 8.09 11.27 2.87
C TYR A 80 7.23 12.46 2.44
N THR A 81 7.72 13.27 1.50
CA THR A 81 6.96 14.41 0.95
C THR A 81 5.65 13.94 0.32
N VAL A 82 5.70 12.89 -0.51
CA VAL A 82 4.52 12.38 -1.21
C VAL A 82 3.46 11.82 -0.25
N PHE A 83 3.88 11.06 0.78
CA PHE A 83 2.94 10.37 1.68
C PHE A 83 2.43 11.22 2.83
N TYR A 84 3.19 12.23 3.28
CA TYR A 84 2.86 13.01 4.49
C TYR A 84 2.58 14.49 4.24
N TRP A 85 2.98 15.06 3.11
CA TRP A 85 2.93 16.51 2.86
C TRP A 85 2.06 16.93 1.66
N ASN A 86 1.46 16.00 0.92
CA ASN A 86 0.64 16.35 -0.24
C ASN A 86 -0.80 16.70 0.20
N GLY A 87 -0.99 17.96 0.60
CA GLY A 87 -2.12 18.50 1.37
C GLY A 87 -3.55 18.29 0.83
N ASP A 88 -3.72 17.76 -0.38
CA ASP A 88 -5.04 17.49 -0.97
C ASP A 88 -5.55 16.06 -0.74
N TYR A 89 -4.70 15.14 -0.26
CA TYR A 89 -5.07 13.74 -0.07
C TYR A 89 -4.86 13.25 1.37
N PRO A 90 -5.79 12.42 1.92
CA PRO A 90 -5.60 11.78 3.21
C PRO A 90 -4.31 10.97 3.21
N LYS A 91 -3.71 10.79 4.40
CA LYS A 91 -2.51 9.95 4.55
C LYS A 91 -2.77 8.55 3.96
N VAL A 92 -2.22 8.29 2.78
CA VAL A 92 -2.40 7.04 2.03
C VAL A 92 -1.78 5.85 2.76
N ASP A 93 -0.97 6.08 3.80
CA ASP A 93 -0.43 5.03 4.69
C ASP A 93 -1.52 4.28 5.48
N ASN A 94 -2.71 4.89 5.63
CA ASN A 94 -3.88 4.29 6.25
C ASN A 94 -4.81 3.60 5.24
N TRP A 95 -4.47 3.60 3.96
CA TRP A 95 -5.24 2.89 2.94
C TRP A 95 -4.78 1.44 2.83
N TYR A 96 -5.65 0.58 2.31
CA TYR A 96 -5.30 -0.80 2.01
C TYR A 96 -4.31 -0.83 0.85
N SER A 97 -3.16 -1.49 1.00
CA SER A 97 -2.10 -1.46 -0.01
C SER A 97 -1.85 -2.83 -0.64
N LYS A 98 -1.63 -2.84 -1.96
CA LYS A 98 -1.24 -4.03 -2.71
C LYS A 98 -0.12 -3.67 -3.69
N LYS A 99 0.98 -4.42 -3.64
CA LYS A 99 2.06 -4.32 -4.63
C LYS A 99 1.68 -5.12 -5.88
N ILE A 100 1.93 -4.54 -7.06
CA ILE A 100 1.93 -5.28 -8.32
C ILE A 100 3.32 -5.90 -8.46
N ASN A 101 3.38 -7.22 -8.51
CA ASN A 101 4.63 -7.93 -8.73
C ASN A 101 4.86 -8.04 -10.24
N LEU A 102 5.94 -7.43 -10.70
CA LEU A 102 6.39 -7.45 -12.09
C LEU A 102 7.52 -8.47 -12.23
N ASP A 103 7.57 -9.19 -13.36
CA ASP A 103 8.63 -10.16 -13.66
C ASP A 103 9.04 -10.11 -15.14
N PHE A 104 10.09 -10.85 -15.50
CA PHE A 104 10.70 -10.91 -16.83
C PHE A 104 10.99 -9.52 -17.39
N ASN A 105 11.80 -8.75 -16.64
CA ASN A 105 12.12 -7.34 -16.94
C ASN A 105 10.90 -6.39 -16.93
N GLY A 106 9.76 -6.82 -16.38
CA GLY A 106 8.52 -6.05 -16.38
C GLY A 106 7.71 -6.22 -17.67
N LEU A 107 7.71 -7.43 -18.23
CA LEU A 107 6.86 -7.79 -19.38
C LEU A 107 5.58 -8.50 -18.94
N ILE A 108 5.59 -9.06 -17.73
CA ILE A 108 4.43 -9.72 -17.13
C ILE A 108 4.22 -9.23 -15.70
N TYR A 109 2.98 -9.32 -15.23
CA TYR A 109 2.64 -9.09 -13.84
C TYR A 109 1.91 -10.31 -13.26
N GLN A 110 2.10 -10.51 -11.96
CA GLN A 110 1.32 -11.46 -11.19
C GLN A 110 -0.09 -10.91 -11.06
N ALA A 111 -1.08 -11.70 -11.48
CA ALA A 111 -2.48 -11.32 -11.38
C ALA A 111 -2.82 -10.91 -9.94
N LEU A 112 -3.71 -9.92 -9.80
CA LEU A 112 -4.13 -9.47 -8.47
C LEU A 112 -5.06 -10.49 -7.77
N ASP A 113 -5.46 -11.54 -8.48
CA ASP A 113 -6.31 -12.61 -7.99
C ASP A 113 -5.62 -13.46 -6.90
N GLU A 114 -6.15 -13.40 -5.67
CA GLU A 114 -5.62 -14.17 -4.54
C GLU A 114 -5.94 -15.66 -4.61
N GLU A 115 -6.90 -16.08 -5.44
CA GLU A 115 -7.20 -17.50 -5.65
C GLU A 115 -6.21 -18.15 -6.62
N LYS A 116 -5.52 -17.33 -7.43
CA LYS A 116 -4.53 -17.77 -8.41
C LYS A 116 -3.22 -17.00 -8.24
N PRO A 117 -2.56 -17.10 -7.08
CA PRO A 117 -1.42 -16.26 -6.74
C PRO A 117 -0.21 -16.48 -7.67
N TYR A 118 -0.14 -17.56 -8.46
CA TYR A 118 0.99 -17.81 -9.38
C TYR A 118 0.65 -17.58 -10.85
N TYR A 119 -0.48 -16.94 -11.14
CA TYR A 119 -0.89 -16.68 -12.51
C TYR A 119 -0.28 -15.38 -13.02
N TRP A 120 0.61 -15.49 -14.01
CA TRP A 120 1.26 -14.35 -14.65
C TRP A 120 0.55 -13.98 -15.95
N LYS A 121 0.42 -12.68 -16.19
CA LYS A 121 -0.27 -12.12 -17.36
C LYS A 121 0.63 -11.12 -18.11
N PRO A 122 0.46 -10.99 -19.44
CA PRO A 122 1.09 -9.94 -20.22
C PRO A 122 0.79 -8.56 -19.63
N LEU A 123 1.78 -7.69 -19.59
CA LEU A 123 1.66 -6.35 -19.03
C LEU A 123 0.93 -5.42 -19.99
N VAL A 124 -0.40 -5.49 -19.98
CA VAL A 124 -1.30 -4.64 -20.77
C VAL A 124 -2.04 -3.71 -19.81
N ALA A 125 -1.79 -2.40 -19.90
CA ALA A 125 -2.29 -1.42 -18.93
C ALA A 125 -3.81 -1.44 -18.74
N GLN A 126 -4.57 -1.59 -19.84
CA GLN A 126 -6.02 -1.63 -19.77
C GLN A 126 -6.51 -2.87 -19.00
N GLU A 127 -5.84 -4.01 -19.14
CA GLU A 127 -6.18 -5.24 -18.40
C GLU A 127 -5.83 -5.11 -16.92
N VAL A 128 -4.67 -4.50 -16.61
CA VAL A 128 -4.29 -4.19 -15.22
C VAL A 128 -5.32 -3.25 -14.57
N ALA A 129 -5.76 -2.19 -15.26
CA ALA A 129 -6.79 -1.28 -14.76
C ALA A 129 -8.13 -1.98 -14.51
N LYS A 130 -8.56 -2.88 -15.41
CA LYS A 130 -9.75 -3.73 -15.20
C LYS A 130 -9.58 -4.65 -13.99
N GLU A 131 -8.40 -5.20 -13.79
CA GLU A 131 -8.09 -6.03 -12.60
C GLU A 131 -8.08 -5.24 -11.31
N VAL A 132 -7.50 -4.04 -11.28
CA VAL A 132 -7.54 -3.14 -10.13
C VAL A 132 -8.98 -2.91 -9.69
N LYS A 133 -9.89 -2.64 -10.65
CA LYS A 133 -11.32 -2.49 -10.38
C LYS A 133 -11.93 -3.75 -9.75
N LYS A 134 -11.71 -4.91 -10.37
CA LYS A 134 -12.24 -6.19 -9.88
C LYS A 134 -11.70 -6.53 -8.50
N TYR A 135 -10.40 -6.32 -8.29
CA TYR A 135 -9.70 -6.58 -7.04
C TYR A 135 -10.25 -5.73 -5.90
N PHE A 136 -10.42 -4.43 -6.13
CA PHE A 136 -11.02 -3.53 -5.15
C PHE A 136 -12.41 -4.03 -4.70
N LEU A 137 -13.28 -4.35 -5.65
CA LEU A 137 -14.64 -4.84 -5.35
C LEU A 137 -14.62 -6.14 -4.55
N LEU A 138 -13.74 -7.07 -4.92
CA LEU A 138 -13.57 -8.34 -4.21
C LEU A 138 -13.10 -8.10 -2.77
N MET A 139 -12.03 -7.32 -2.58
CA MET A 139 -11.45 -7.08 -1.27
C MET A 139 -12.39 -6.30 -0.35
N ARG A 140 -13.14 -5.32 -0.90
CA ARG A 140 -14.18 -4.62 -0.15
C ARG A 140 -15.29 -5.58 0.32
N LYS A 141 -15.81 -6.42 -0.58
CA LYS A 141 -16.82 -7.42 -0.22
C LYS A 141 -16.31 -8.37 0.88
N ARG A 142 -15.06 -8.82 0.78
CA ARG A 142 -14.42 -9.64 1.82
C ARG A 142 -14.28 -8.90 3.15
N ALA A 143 -13.88 -7.63 3.12
CA ALA A 143 -13.76 -6.78 4.30
C ALA A 143 -15.10 -6.62 5.01
N ASP A 144 -16.16 -6.31 4.27
CA ASP A 144 -17.51 -6.11 4.79
C ASP A 144 -18.07 -7.40 5.42
N LEU A 145 -17.91 -8.55 4.74
CA LEU A 145 -18.32 -9.85 5.29
C LEU A 145 -17.58 -10.21 6.59
N ARG A 146 -16.32 -9.79 6.74
CA ARG A 146 -15.52 -10.07 7.95
C ARG A 146 -15.81 -9.08 9.09
N ALA A 147 -16.11 -7.84 8.76
CA ALA A 147 -16.27 -6.74 9.70
C ALA A 147 -17.25 -7.08 10.84
N GLU A 148 -18.36 -7.74 10.53
CA GLU A 148 -19.42 -8.14 11.47
C GLU A 148 -18.91 -8.96 12.67
N HIS A 149 -17.81 -9.68 12.51
CA HIS A 149 -17.26 -10.56 13.55
C HIS A 149 -15.86 -10.16 14.01
N TYR A 150 -15.27 -9.10 13.43
CA TYR A 150 -13.87 -8.79 13.64
C TYR A 150 -13.58 -7.88 14.83
N GLN A 151 -14.59 -7.19 15.37
CA GLN A 151 -14.38 -6.26 16.49
C GLN A 151 -13.73 -6.93 17.72
N PRO A 152 -14.17 -8.12 18.21
CA PRO A 152 -13.51 -8.80 19.32
C PRO A 152 -12.07 -9.23 19.00
N ILE A 153 -11.80 -9.61 17.75
CA ILE A 153 -10.47 -10.03 17.28
C ILE A 153 -9.50 -8.85 17.31
N LEU A 154 -9.92 -7.69 16.77
CA LEU A 154 -9.10 -6.46 16.77
C LEU A 154 -8.79 -6.01 18.19
N LYS A 155 -9.78 -6.06 19.09
CA LYS A 155 -9.59 -5.75 20.51
C LYS A 155 -8.59 -6.72 21.16
N SER A 156 -8.69 -8.02 20.85
CA SER A 156 -7.76 -9.03 21.34
C SER A 156 -6.33 -8.79 20.85
N TRP A 157 -6.15 -8.48 19.56
CA TRP A 157 -4.83 -8.16 18.98
C TRP A 157 -4.23 -6.91 19.61
N LEU A 158 -5.03 -5.85 19.77
CA LEU A 158 -4.56 -4.62 20.39
C LEU A 158 -4.09 -4.87 21.83
N ASN A 159 -4.85 -5.66 22.60
CA ASN A 159 -4.45 -6.05 23.95
C ASN A 159 -3.13 -6.85 23.95
N LYS A 160 -2.97 -7.81 23.04
CA LYS A 160 -1.72 -8.59 22.92
C LYS A 160 -0.52 -7.72 22.58
N LEU A 161 -0.70 -6.69 21.75
CA LEU A 161 0.35 -5.73 21.42
C LEU A 161 0.76 -4.89 22.63
N TYR A 162 -0.22 -4.40 23.42
CA TYR A 162 0.07 -3.66 24.66
C TYR A 162 0.79 -4.52 25.70
N VAL A 163 0.28 -5.73 25.96
CA VAL A 163 0.93 -6.66 26.90
C VAL A 163 2.37 -6.98 26.47
N ALA A 164 2.60 -7.21 25.16
CA ALA A 164 3.96 -7.43 24.68
C ALA A 164 4.85 -6.19 24.87
N GLN A 165 4.32 -4.99 24.67
CA GLN A 165 5.04 -3.74 24.93
C GLN A 165 5.44 -3.60 26.40
N GLU A 166 4.52 -3.89 27.32
CA GLU A 166 4.76 -3.84 28.77
C GLU A 166 5.77 -4.90 29.22
N GLU A 167 5.65 -6.13 28.73
CA GLU A 167 6.50 -7.26 29.16
C GLU A 167 7.90 -7.24 28.53
N SER A 168 8.04 -6.74 27.31
CA SER A 168 9.27 -6.90 26.50
C SER A 168 9.86 -5.59 26.00
N GLY A 169 9.22 -4.45 26.28
CA GLY A 169 9.71 -3.13 25.90
C GLY A 169 10.05 -3.05 24.40
N ALA A 170 11.29 -2.63 24.11
CA ALA A 170 11.77 -2.49 22.74
C ALA A 170 11.83 -3.81 21.94
N PHE A 171 11.85 -4.98 22.60
CA PHE A 171 11.88 -6.29 21.91
C PHE A 171 10.48 -6.89 21.67
N ALA A 172 9.41 -6.17 22.02
CA ALA A 172 8.03 -6.62 21.80
C ALA A 172 7.73 -6.97 20.34
N TYR A 173 8.26 -6.19 19.39
CA TYR A 173 8.08 -6.45 17.95
C TYR A 173 8.61 -7.83 17.55
N GLN A 174 9.87 -8.12 17.91
CA GLN A 174 10.56 -9.36 17.56
C GLN A 174 9.81 -10.60 18.09
N ARG A 175 9.28 -10.52 19.31
CA ARG A 175 8.47 -11.60 19.92
C ARG A 175 7.21 -11.92 19.12
N LEU A 176 6.63 -10.92 18.46
CA LEU A 176 5.37 -11.04 17.72
C LEU A 176 5.53 -11.26 16.22
N GLU A 177 6.74 -11.07 15.68
CA GLU A 177 7.07 -11.04 14.25
C GLU A 177 6.65 -12.30 13.51
N ASN A 178 6.78 -13.46 14.15
CA ASN A 178 6.46 -14.75 13.54
C ASN A 178 5.08 -15.30 13.94
N VAL A 179 4.29 -14.56 14.73
CA VAL A 179 3.00 -15.05 15.25
C VAL A 179 1.84 -14.11 14.94
N LEU A 180 1.82 -12.92 15.51
CA LEU A 180 0.68 -12.01 15.45
C LEU A 180 0.82 -11.05 14.26
N ILE A 181 2.04 -10.58 13.99
CA ILE A 181 2.31 -9.62 12.91
C ILE A 181 1.90 -10.16 11.53
N PRO A 182 2.19 -11.44 11.16
CA PRO A 182 1.76 -11.98 9.88
C PRO A 182 0.23 -12.06 9.76
N LEU A 183 -0.46 -12.38 10.85
CA LEU A 183 -1.92 -12.41 10.89
C LEU A 183 -2.50 -11.01 10.70
N ILE A 184 -1.99 -10.01 11.42
CA ILE A 184 -2.40 -8.62 11.24
C ILE A 184 -2.21 -8.22 9.77
N ASN A 185 -1.03 -8.46 9.20
CA ASN A 185 -0.69 -8.05 7.83
C ASN A 185 -1.59 -8.72 6.78
N LYS A 186 -1.94 -10.00 6.95
CA LYS A 186 -2.84 -10.74 6.05
C LYS A 186 -4.27 -10.15 6.03
N GLU A 187 -4.64 -9.46 7.09
CA GLU A 187 -6.00 -8.96 7.33
C GLU A 187 -6.11 -7.44 7.07
N ASN A 188 -5.11 -6.85 6.40
CA ASN A 188 -5.05 -5.42 6.07
C ASN A 188 -6.17 -4.91 5.16
N TYR A 189 -6.88 -5.79 4.46
CA TYR A 189 -8.04 -5.42 3.66
C TYR A 189 -9.23 -4.94 4.50
N LEU A 190 -9.23 -5.17 5.82
CA LEU A 190 -10.22 -4.59 6.74
C LEU A 190 -10.25 -3.05 6.71
N LEU A 191 -9.18 -2.40 6.22
CA LEU A 191 -9.17 -0.96 5.94
C LEU A 191 -10.19 -0.53 4.86
N LEU A 192 -10.72 -1.49 4.08
CA LEU A 192 -11.78 -1.26 3.09
C LEU A 192 -13.19 -1.49 3.61
N ALA A 193 -13.37 -2.01 4.83
CA ALA A 193 -14.69 -2.26 5.40
C ALA A 193 -15.52 -0.98 5.45
N ASN A 194 -16.84 -1.06 5.24
CA ASN A 194 -17.75 0.09 5.34
C ASN A 194 -17.94 0.57 6.78
N ASP A 195 -17.80 -0.32 7.75
CA ASP A 195 -17.85 0.00 9.18
C ASP A 195 -16.61 0.81 9.60
N ASP A 196 -16.83 2.08 9.97
CA ASP A 196 -15.75 2.95 10.44
C ASP A 196 -15.11 2.45 11.74
N THR A 197 -15.88 1.83 12.63
CA THR A 197 -15.37 1.32 13.92
C THR A 197 -14.30 0.25 13.67
N ILE A 198 -14.55 -0.66 12.72
CA ILE A 198 -13.59 -1.70 12.31
C ILE A 198 -12.35 -1.06 11.69
N ARG A 199 -12.53 -0.10 10.78
CA ARG A 199 -11.39 0.61 10.16
C ARG A 199 -10.53 1.32 11.20
N GLN A 200 -11.13 2.12 12.08
CA GLN A 200 -10.40 2.87 13.12
C GLN A 200 -9.69 1.92 14.08
N SER A 201 -10.34 0.81 14.48
CA SER A 201 -9.72 -0.21 15.33
C SER A 201 -8.50 -0.85 14.66
N TYR A 202 -8.60 -1.19 13.37
CA TYR A 202 -7.47 -1.74 12.62
C TYR A 202 -6.35 -0.70 12.42
N ILE A 203 -6.69 0.57 12.19
CA ILE A 203 -5.70 1.67 12.13
C ILE A 203 -4.95 1.81 13.47
N GLN A 204 -5.63 1.67 14.60
CA GLN A 204 -4.98 1.68 15.92
C GLN A 204 -3.98 0.53 16.08
N VAL A 205 -4.38 -0.68 15.67
CA VAL A 205 -3.48 -1.86 15.63
C VAL A 205 -2.23 -1.56 14.78
N LYS A 206 -2.40 -1.01 13.57
CA LYS A 206 -1.27 -0.63 12.70
C LYS A 206 -0.36 0.43 13.33
N LYS A 207 -0.93 1.44 13.99
CA LYS A 207 -0.16 2.52 14.63
C LYS A 207 0.70 1.97 15.76
N LEU A 208 0.14 1.12 16.63
CA LEU A 208 0.88 0.49 17.71
C LEU A 208 1.98 -0.43 17.15
N LEU A 209 1.66 -1.24 16.15
CA LEU A 209 2.65 -2.11 15.50
C LEU A 209 3.82 -1.31 14.89
N LYS A 210 3.54 -0.16 14.26
CA LYS A 210 4.57 0.76 13.74
C LYS A 210 5.43 1.34 14.87
N SER A 211 4.83 1.68 16.01
CA SER A 211 5.58 2.12 17.20
C SER A 211 6.53 1.04 17.69
N LEU A 212 6.03 -0.19 17.88
CA LEU A 212 6.84 -1.33 18.33
C LEU A 212 8.01 -1.61 17.39
N TYR A 213 7.77 -1.52 16.07
CA TYR A 213 8.84 -1.67 15.08
C TYR A 213 9.91 -0.58 15.24
N ASN A 214 9.50 0.67 15.40
CA ASN A 214 10.44 1.78 15.57
C ASN A 214 11.25 1.66 16.87
N ASP A 215 10.61 1.24 17.96
CA ASP A 215 11.28 1.00 19.26
C ASP A 215 12.33 -0.10 19.11
N TYR A 216 11.97 -1.21 18.45
CA TYR A 216 12.89 -2.30 18.14
C TYR A 216 14.07 -1.84 17.27
N GLN A 217 13.79 -1.14 16.17
CA GLN A 217 14.82 -0.61 15.28
C GLN A 217 15.77 0.37 15.99
N THR A 218 15.27 1.11 16.99
CA THR A 218 16.10 2.02 17.79
C THR A 218 17.00 1.24 18.75
N ALA A 219 16.52 0.14 19.32
CA ALA A 219 17.28 -0.68 20.26
C ALA A 219 18.38 -1.54 19.61
N ILE A 220 18.24 -1.90 18.33
CA ILE A 220 19.23 -2.73 17.60
C ILE A 220 20.21 -1.93 16.75
N ARG A 221 20.08 -0.60 16.71
CA ARG A 221 20.99 0.31 16.00
C ARG A 221 22.06 0.83 16.95
#